data_AF-A0A962QIP4-F1
#
_entry.id   AF-A0A962QIP4-F1
#
_cell.length_a   1.000
_cell.length_b   1.000
_cell.length_c   1.000
_cell.angle_alpha   90.00
_cell.angle_beta   90.00
_cell.angle_gamma   90.00
#
_symmetry.space_group_name_H-M   'P 1'
#
loop_
_entity.id
_entity.type
_entity.pdbx_description
1 polymer ?
#
loop_
_entity_poly.entity_id
_entity_poly.type
_entity_poly.pdbx_seq_one_letter_code
_entity_poly.pdbx_strand_id
1 'polypeptide(L)'
;AYAGELYKHGLGPGLPQAEPVPETQIHLDEFAELVRGPEIVQALNKGRGAGLRFSVYTQTLADIEAGLGDRARAGQVTGNITNTIVMLRVADLATAKLLTDRLGQVEVNALMLVSGTHDSSTPESPIDFTSSTQERISSQTVPMLEPGHLMKLPRGQAFVLMEGGQLYKLRLPLSPADAPPLPTDLAAIAQD
;
A
#
# COMPACT_ATOMS: atom_id res chain seq x y z
N ALA A 1 12.68 -18.90 19.26
CA ALA A 1 13.36 -18.97 20.56
C ALA A 1 13.89 -17.59 20.98
N TYR A 2 14.81 -16.99 20.21
CA TYR A 2 15.47 -15.70 20.51
C TYR A 2 14.52 -14.52 20.87
N ALA A 3 13.49 -14.27 20.04
CA ALA A 3 12.52 -13.21 20.30
C ALA A 3 11.69 -13.41 21.59
N GLY A 4 11.44 -14.67 21.97
CA GLY A 4 10.69 -15.01 23.19
C GLY A 4 11.52 -14.82 24.45
N GLU A 5 12.83 -15.00 24.38
CA GLU A 5 13.76 -14.72 25.49
C GLU A 5 14.00 -13.22 25.65
N LEU A 6 14.21 -12.47 24.56
CA LEU A 6 14.28 -11.00 24.58
C LEU A 6 13.02 -10.37 25.19
N TYR A 7 11.83 -10.88 24.83
CA TYR A 7 10.57 -10.41 25.41
C TYR A 7 10.46 -10.67 26.92
N LYS A 8 10.92 -11.83 27.40
CA LYS A 8 10.78 -12.23 28.81
C LYS A 8 11.86 -11.65 29.71
N HIS A 9 13.08 -11.49 29.20
CA HIS A 9 14.26 -11.20 30.01
C HIS A 9 14.90 -9.84 29.68
N GLY A 10 14.51 -9.18 28.59
CA GLY A 10 15.15 -7.96 28.11
C GLY A 10 16.60 -8.19 27.68
N LEU A 11 17.30 -7.11 27.32
CA LEU A 11 18.76 -7.12 27.26
C LEU A 11 19.33 -6.87 28.66
N GLY A 12 20.36 -7.64 29.03
CA GLY A 12 21.12 -7.41 30.27
C GLY A 12 20.42 -7.83 31.57
N PRO A 13 20.02 -9.10 31.74
CA PRO A 13 19.51 -9.57 33.03
C PRO A 13 20.55 -9.36 34.13
N GLY A 14 20.26 -8.47 35.08
CA GLY A 14 21.13 -8.16 36.23
C GLY A 14 21.94 -6.87 36.13
N LEU A 15 21.79 -6.07 35.08
CA LEU A 15 22.42 -4.74 34.99
C LEU A 15 21.60 -3.69 35.76
N PRO A 16 22.27 -2.70 36.41
CA PRO A 16 21.60 -1.63 37.16
C PRO A 16 20.77 -0.68 36.28
N GLN A 17 21.02 -0.68 34.96
CA GLN A 17 20.24 0.05 33.97
C GLN A 17 19.82 -0.92 32.88
N ALA A 18 18.51 -1.05 32.67
CA ALA A 18 17.97 -1.88 31.59
C ALA A 18 18.37 -1.28 30.24
N GLU A 19 19.03 -2.07 29.39
CA GLU A 19 19.35 -1.65 28.04
C GLU A 19 18.06 -1.61 27.20
N PRO A 20 17.88 -0.59 26.35
CA PRO A 20 16.74 -0.54 25.45
C PRO A 20 16.81 -1.72 24.48
N VAL A 21 15.67 -2.40 24.30
CA VAL A 21 15.56 -3.49 23.32
C VAL A 21 15.85 -2.92 21.93
N PRO A 22 16.81 -3.50 21.17
CA PRO A 22 17.23 -2.95 19.90
C PRO A 22 16.12 -3.18 18.88
N GLU A 23 15.89 -2.18 18.04
CA GLU A 23 14.96 -2.34 16.94
C GLU A 23 15.58 -3.26 15.89
N THR A 24 14.96 -4.40 15.63
CA THR A 24 15.44 -5.38 14.66
C THR A 24 14.44 -5.48 13.52
N GLN A 25 14.88 -5.12 12.30
CA GLN A 25 14.06 -5.22 11.11
C GLN A 25 14.22 -6.58 10.44
N ILE A 26 13.13 -7.30 10.29
CA ILE A 26 13.07 -8.63 9.68
C ILE A 26 12.36 -8.52 8.34
N HIS A 27 13.11 -8.81 7.28
CA HIS A 27 12.62 -8.83 5.91
C HIS A 27 12.26 -10.26 5.52
N LEU A 28 11.00 -10.49 5.20
CA LEU A 28 10.44 -11.80 4.87
C LEU A 28 10.03 -11.79 3.41
N ASP A 29 10.95 -12.20 2.54
CA ASP A 29 10.65 -12.47 1.14
C ASP A 29 9.85 -13.77 1.00
N GLU A 30 9.03 -13.86 -0.04
CA GLU A 30 8.15 -15.01 -0.29
C GLU A 30 7.36 -15.45 0.95
N PHE A 31 6.73 -14.51 1.64
CA PHE A 31 6.09 -14.75 2.93
C PHE A 31 5.05 -15.87 2.94
N ALA A 32 4.37 -16.10 1.81
CA ALA A 32 3.41 -17.18 1.65
C ALA A 32 4.02 -18.57 1.94
N GLU A 33 5.32 -18.77 1.65
CA GLU A 33 6.02 -20.02 1.96
C GLU A 33 6.45 -20.09 3.44
N LEU A 34 6.81 -18.94 4.03
CA LEU A 34 7.25 -18.85 5.43
C LEU A 34 6.09 -19.01 6.43
N VAL A 35 4.89 -18.55 6.06
CA VAL A 35 3.72 -18.52 6.96
C VAL A 35 3.11 -19.92 7.20
N ARG A 36 3.58 -20.95 6.51
CA ARG A 36 3.18 -22.36 6.74
C ARG A 36 3.52 -22.84 8.16
N GLY A 37 4.51 -22.23 8.82
CA GLY A 37 4.91 -22.55 10.20
C GLY A 37 4.22 -21.68 11.26
N PRO A 38 3.77 -22.24 12.41
CA PRO A 38 3.13 -21.47 13.48
C PRO A 38 4.04 -20.42 14.13
N GLU A 39 5.36 -20.58 14.02
CA GLU A 39 6.36 -19.70 14.62
C GLU A 39 6.31 -18.28 14.05
N ILE A 40 6.12 -18.15 12.74
CA ILE A 40 6.10 -16.86 12.04
C ILE A 40 4.87 -16.05 12.44
N VAL A 41 3.71 -16.69 12.55
CA VAL A 41 2.46 -16.04 13.01
C VAL A 41 2.59 -15.58 14.46
N GLN A 42 3.20 -16.40 15.32
CA GLN A 42 3.46 -16.01 16.71
C GLN A 42 4.47 -14.85 16.80
N ALA A 43 5.51 -14.85 15.96
CA ALA A 43 6.49 -13.79 15.90
C ALA A 43 5.87 -12.47 15.43
N LEU A 44 4.98 -12.48 14.41
CA LEU A 44 4.24 -11.30 13.98
C LEU A 44 3.36 -10.73 15.10
N ASN A 45 2.68 -11.59 15.86
CA ASN A 45 1.76 -11.14 16.91
C ASN A 45 2.47 -10.61 18.17
N LYS A 46 3.67 -11.12 18.51
CA LYS A 46 4.38 -10.79 19.75
C LYS A 46 5.67 -9.99 19.55
N GLY A 47 6.15 -9.89 18.31
CA GLY A 47 7.46 -9.33 18.00
C GLY A 47 7.56 -7.83 18.27
N ARG A 48 6.46 -7.07 18.20
CA ARG A 48 6.46 -5.64 18.52
C ARG A 48 6.95 -5.38 19.96
N GLY A 49 6.59 -6.23 20.92
CA GLY A 49 7.06 -6.12 22.30
C GLY A 49 8.52 -6.50 22.49
N ALA A 50 9.13 -7.16 21.50
CA ALA A 50 10.53 -7.55 21.48
C ALA A 50 11.39 -6.68 20.54
N GLY A 51 10.89 -5.50 20.13
CA GLY A 51 11.60 -4.59 19.22
C GLY A 51 11.66 -5.06 17.76
N LEU A 52 10.90 -6.09 17.38
CA LEU A 52 10.90 -6.60 16.01
C LEU A 52 9.96 -5.79 15.11
N ARG A 53 10.47 -5.35 13.96
CA ARG A 53 9.68 -4.79 12.86
C ARG A 53 9.73 -5.74 11.68
N PHE A 54 8.56 -6.11 11.14
CA PHE A 54 8.48 -7.03 10.02
C PHE A 54 8.17 -6.27 8.73
N SER A 55 8.96 -6.54 7.69
CA SER A 55 8.70 -6.14 6.30
C SER A 55 8.39 -7.40 5.52
N VAL A 56 7.15 -7.52 5.06
CA VAL A 56 6.61 -8.74 4.48
C VAL A 56 6.39 -8.53 2.99
N TYR A 57 6.91 -9.43 2.16
CA TYR A 57 6.77 -9.37 0.70
C TYR A 57 5.94 -10.57 0.22
N THR A 58 4.87 -10.28 -0.53
CA THR A 58 3.99 -11.28 -1.13
C THR A 58 3.55 -10.83 -2.52
N GLN A 59 3.16 -11.78 -3.37
CA GLN A 59 2.62 -11.50 -4.69
C GLN A 59 1.12 -11.24 -4.63
N THR A 60 0.38 -12.10 -3.94
CA THR A 60 -1.08 -12.00 -3.82
C THR A 60 -1.56 -12.27 -2.40
N LEU A 61 -2.79 -11.85 -2.10
CA LEU A 61 -3.47 -12.23 -0.87
C LEU A 61 -3.83 -13.72 -0.86
N ALA A 62 -4.13 -14.30 -2.03
CA ALA A 62 -4.48 -15.71 -2.18
C ALA A 62 -3.32 -16.64 -1.79
N ASP A 63 -2.08 -16.27 -2.11
CA ASP A 63 -0.91 -17.06 -1.74
C ASP A 63 -0.72 -17.12 -0.21
N ILE A 64 -1.00 -16.02 0.50
CA ILE A 64 -1.00 -15.98 1.97
C ILE A 64 -2.11 -16.89 2.53
N GLU A 65 -3.31 -16.82 1.96
CA GLU A 65 -4.44 -17.69 2.36
C GLU A 65 -4.08 -19.17 2.17
N ALA A 66 -3.49 -19.53 1.03
CA ALA A 66 -3.04 -20.88 0.73
C ALA A 66 -1.93 -21.35 1.67
N GLY A 67 -0.94 -20.50 1.97
CA GLY A 67 0.15 -20.81 2.90
C GLY A 67 -0.34 -21.06 4.33
N LEU A 68 -1.34 -20.30 4.78
CA LEU A 68 -1.94 -20.45 6.12
C LEU A 68 -2.96 -21.61 6.21
N GLY A 69 -3.55 -22.00 5.08
CA GLY A 69 -4.61 -23.02 5.02
C GLY A 69 -5.93 -22.61 5.67
N ASP A 70 -6.07 -21.34 6.07
CA ASP A 70 -7.23 -20.81 6.78
C ASP A 70 -7.43 -19.32 6.45
N ARG A 71 -8.57 -19.02 5.83
CA ARG A 71 -8.95 -17.66 5.40
C ARG A 71 -9.11 -16.68 6.57
N ALA A 72 -9.63 -17.13 7.70
CA ALA A 72 -9.80 -16.28 8.87
C ALA A 72 -8.45 -15.91 9.48
N ARG A 73 -7.51 -16.86 9.56
CA ARG A 73 -6.13 -16.58 9.99
C ARG A 73 -5.41 -15.66 9.02
N ALA A 74 -5.59 -15.85 7.71
CA ALA A 74 -5.02 -14.95 6.71
C ALA A 74 -5.55 -13.53 6.84
N GLY A 75 -6.85 -13.38 7.09
CA GLY A 75 -7.46 -12.09 7.43
C GLY A 75 -6.84 -11.46 8.68
N GLN A 76 -6.59 -12.25 9.72
CA GLN A 76 -5.93 -11.77 10.95
C GLN A 76 -4.50 -11.31 10.68
N VAL A 77 -3.69 -12.11 9.99
CA VAL A 77 -2.30 -11.78 9.66
C VAL A 77 -2.24 -10.53 8.78
N THR A 78 -3.06 -10.48 7.74
CA THR A 78 -3.16 -9.34 6.82
C THR A 78 -3.65 -8.07 7.55
N GLY A 79 -4.56 -8.23 8.51
CA GLY A 79 -5.04 -7.15 9.38
C GLY A 79 -3.97 -6.62 10.33
N ASN A 80 -3.06 -7.48 10.80
CA ASN A 80 -1.97 -7.08 11.70
C ASN A 80 -0.81 -6.38 10.97
N ILE A 81 -0.62 -6.63 9.67
CA ILE A 81 0.44 -6.03 8.83
C ILE A 81 0.02 -4.64 8.28
N THR A 82 -1.00 -4.00 8.86
CA THR A 82 -1.69 -2.84 8.26
C THR A 82 -1.02 -1.47 8.43
N ASN A 83 0.00 -1.34 9.28
CA ASN A 83 0.53 -0.01 9.58
C ASN A 83 1.16 0.68 8.37
N THR A 84 1.68 -0.10 7.41
CA THR A 84 2.22 0.43 6.15
C THR A 84 2.02 -0.58 5.04
N ILE A 85 1.39 -0.17 3.94
CA ILE A 85 1.18 -1.02 2.76
C ILE A 85 1.84 -0.35 1.58
N VAL A 86 2.81 -1.02 0.99
CA VAL A 86 3.43 -0.63 -0.27
C VAL A 86 2.86 -1.52 -1.37
N MET A 87 2.06 -0.95 -2.25
CA MET A 87 1.40 -1.67 -3.33
C MET A 87 2.04 -1.32 -4.67
N LEU A 88 2.80 -2.27 -5.22
CA LEU A 88 3.26 -2.23 -6.61
C LEU A 88 2.12 -2.69 -7.55
N ARG A 89 2.41 -2.83 -8.84
CA ARG A 89 1.45 -3.41 -9.79
C ARG A 89 1.04 -4.81 -9.34
N VAL A 90 -0.27 -5.02 -9.18
CA VAL A 90 -0.86 -6.32 -8.86
C VAL A 90 -1.78 -6.79 -9.98
N ALA A 91 -1.85 -8.10 -10.20
CA ALA A 91 -2.73 -8.69 -11.22
C ALA A 91 -4.12 -9.06 -10.68
N ASP A 92 -4.23 -9.28 -9.38
CA ASP A 92 -5.45 -9.74 -8.73
C ASP A 92 -6.27 -8.57 -8.14
N LEU A 93 -7.58 -8.62 -8.38
CA LEU A 93 -8.51 -7.59 -7.91
C LEU A 93 -8.66 -7.60 -6.39
N ALA A 94 -8.69 -8.76 -5.74
CA ALA A 94 -8.85 -8.84 -4.30
C ALA A 94 -7.63 -8.24 -3.58
N THR A 95 -6.44 -8.48 -4.12
CA THR A 95 -5.18 -7.90 -3.64
C THR A 95 -5.15 -6.38 -3.86
N ALA A 96 -5.64 -5.87 -5.00
CA ALA A 96 -5.75 -4.43 -5.21
C ALA A 96 -6.71 -3.77 -4.20
N LYS A 97 -7.84 -4.42 -3.92
CA LYS A 97 -8.85 -3.97 -2.96
C LYS A 97 -8.35 -3.85 -1.52
N LEU A 98 -7.33 -4.62 -1.17
CA LEU A 98 -6.66 -4.51 0.12
C LEU A 98 -6.23 -3.06 0.40
N LEU A 99 -5.68 -2.34 -0.57
CA LEU A 99 -5.31 -0.93 -0.39
C LEU A 99 -6.51 -0.01 -0.61
N THR A 100 -7.27 -0.19 -1.70
CA THR A 100 -8.28 0.80 -2.11
C THR A 100 -9.48 0.88 -1.17
N ASP A 101 -9.89 -0.24 -0.57
CA ASP A 101 -11.05 -0.28 0.33
C ASP A 101 -10.77 0.43 1.67
N ARG A 102 -9.49 0.74 1.95
CA ARG A 102 -9.07 1.53 3.12
C ARG A 102 -9.07 3.03 2.85
N LEU A 103 -9.26 3.45 1.60
CA LEU A 103 -9.29 4.85 1.21
C LEU A 103 -10.73 5.36 1.21
N GLY A 104 -10.88 6.64 1.58
CA GLY A 104 -12.16 7.32 1.48
C GLY A 104 -12.55 7.63 0.02
N GLN A 105 -13.75 8.18 -0.11
CA GLN A 105 -14.17 8.82 -1.35
C GLN A 105 -13.71 10.28 -1.36
N VAL A 106 -13.54 10.83 -2.55
CA VAL A 106 -13.21 12.24 -2.79
C VAL A 106 -14.28 12.89 -3.65
N GLU A 107 -14.53 14.15 -3.38
CA GLU A 107 -15.43 14.96 -4.18
C GLU A 107 -14.65 15.58 -5.34
N VAL A 108 -15.12 15.36 -6.57
CA VAL A 108 -14.50 15.93 -7.78
C VAL A 108 -15.51 16.80 -8.52
N ASN A 109 -15.08 18.01 -8.86
CA ASN A 109 -15.87 18.93 -9.66
C ASN A 109 -15.70 18.59 -11.14
N ALA A 110 -16.82 18.32 -11.82
CA ALA A 110 -16.90 18.16 -13.26
C ALA A 110 -17.47 19.43 -13.88
N LEU A 111 -16.67 20.08 -14.72
CA LEU A 111 -17.10 21.20 -15.55
C LEU A 111 -17.71 20.65 -16.83
N MET A 112 -18.99 20.93 -17.05
CA MET A 112 -19.69 20.61 -18.27
C MET A 112 -19.98 21.90 -19.03
N LEU A 113 -19.43 22.01 -20.23
CA LEU A 113 -19.67 23.15 -21.11
C LEU A 113 -20.80 22.80 -22.08
N VAL A 114 -21.93 23.48 -21.96
CA VAL A 114 -23.09 23.29 -22.83
C VAL A 114 -23.16 24.48 -23.77
N SER A 115 -22.92 24.25 -25.06
CA SER A 115 -23.15 25.24 -26.10
C SER A 115 -24.49 24.95 -26.77
N GLY A 116 -25.36 25.95 -26.80
CA GLY A 116 -26.68 25.86 -27.42
C GLY A 116 -26.87 26.98 -28.43
N THR A 117 -27.36 26.62 -29.60
CA THR A 117 -27.70 27.56 -30.67
C THR A 117 -29.21 27.57 -30.84
N HIS A 118 -29.84 28.73 -30.77
CA HIS A 118 -31.28 28.89 -30.94
C HIS A 118 -31.57 29.86 -32.08
N ASP A 119 -32.34 29.39 -33.07
CA ASP A 119 -32.81 30.21 -34.19
C ASP A 119 -34.05 31.00 -33.77
N SER A 120 -34.14 32.27 -34.19
CA SER A 120 -35.32 33.08 -33.93
C SER A 120 -36.48 32.61 -34.83
N SER A 121 -37.60 32.20 -34.23
CA SER A 121 -38.80 31.79 -34.96
C SER A 121 -39.71 32.97 -35.34
N THR A 122 -39.22 34.20 -35.21
CA THR A 122 -40.02 35.44 -35.32
C THR A 122 -39.74 36.13 -36.66
N PRO A 123 -40.71 36.18 -37.61
CA PRO A 123 -40.47 36.68 -38.97
C PRO A 123 -40.03 38.15 -39.08
N GLU A 124 -40.28 38.97 -38.06
CA GLU A 124 -39.95 40.41 -38.05
C GLU A 124 -38.82 40.78 -37.08
N SER A 125 -38.13 39.80 -36.48
CA SER A 125 -36.99 40.07 -35.62
C SER A 125 -35.72 40.29 -36.47
N PRO A 126 -34.93 41.35 -36.25
CA PRO A 126 -33.65 41.58 -36.93
C PRO A 126 -32.50 40.68 -36.42
N ILE A 127 -32.82 39.71 -35.55
CA ILE A 127 -31.86 38.79 -34.93
C ILE A 127 -32.13 37.40 -35.49
N ASP A 128 -31.28 36.95 -36.42
CA ASP A 128 -31.43 35.66 -37.11
C ASP A 128 -30.96 34.47 -36.24
N PHE A 129 -29.97 34.70 -35.37
CA PHE A 129 -29.31 33.65 -34.58
C PHE A 129 -28.96 34.14 -33.17
N THR A 130 -29.24 33.30 -32.17
CA THR A 130 -28.78 33.53 -30.79
C THR A 130 -27.97 32.34 -30.30
N SER A 131 -26.71 32.57 -29.97
CA SER A 131 -25.85 31.57 -29.33
C SER A 131 -25.84 31.81 -27.83
N SER A 132 -25.98 30.74 -27.05
CA SER A 132 -25.71 30.76 -25.62
C SER A 132 -24.66 29.70 -25.29
N THR A 133 -23.75 30.07 -24.41
CA THR A 133 -22.79 29.13 -23.81
C THR A 133 -23.06 29.12 -22.33
N GLN A 134 -23.45 27.97 -21.80
CA GLN A 134 -23.70 27.75 -20.39
C GLN A 134 -22.59 26.86 -19.82
N GLU A 135 -21.98 27.33 -18.73
CA GLU A 135 -21.06 26.52 -17.95
C GLU A 135 -21.81 25.96 -16.74
N ARG A 136 -21.83 24.63 -16.62
CA ARG A 136 -22.42 23.94 -15.47
C ARG A 136 -21.31 23.24 -14.69
N ILE A 137 -21.11 23.68 -13.45
CA ILE A 137 -20.26 22.98 -12.50
C ILE A 137 -21.15 21.99 -11.75
N SER A 138 -20.82 20.71 -11.84
CA SER A 138 -21.43 19.64 -11.05
C SER A 138 -20.37 18.99 -10.17
N SER A 139 -20.77 18.56 -8.99
CA SER A 139 -19.91 17.78 -8.11
C SER A 139 -20.33 16.31 -8.12
N GLN A 140 -19.35 15.40 -8.11
CA GLN A 140 -19.58 13.97 -7.96
C GLN A 140 -18.60 13.37 -6.95
N THR A 141 -19.07 12.40 -6.18
CA THR A 141 -18.24 11.68 -5.21
C THR A 141 -17.73 10.38 -5.84
N VAL A 142 -16.41 10.21 -5.88
CA VAL A 142 -15.74 9.05 -6.50
C VAL A 142 -14.73 8.42 -5.54
N PRO A 143 -14.38 7.13 -5.67
CA PRO A 143 -13.30 6.53 -4.88
C PRO A 143 -11.98 7.29 -5.10
N MET A 144 -11.21 7.53 -4.02
CA MET A 144 -9.90 8.18 -4.14
C MET A 144 -8.96 7.42 -5.07
N LEU A 145 -9.01 6.10 -5.04
CA LEU A 145 -8.23 5.23 -5.91
C LEU A 145 -9.06 4.01 -6.29
N GLU A 146 -9.27 3.80 -7.59
CA GLU A 146 -9.88 2.56 -8.08
C GLU A 146 -8.87 1.40 -8.13
N PRO A 147 -9.31 0.14 -7.88
CA PRO A 147 -8.45 -1.03 -7.99
C PRO A 147 -7.75 -1.15 -9.35
N GLY A 148 -8.45 -0.75 -10.43
CA GLY A 148 -7.91 -0.77 -11.78
C GLY A 148 -6.66 0.10 -11.96
N HIS A 149 -6.48 1.16 -11.16
CA HIS A 149 -5.27 1.97 -11.18
C HIS A 149 -4.05 1.20 -10.68
N LEU A 150 -4.21 0.36 -9.65
CA LEU A 150 -3.14 -0.50 -9.12
C LEU A 150 -2.73 -1.56 -10.14
N MET A 151 -3.71 -2.12 -10.86
CA MET A 151 -3.46 -3.16 -11.86
C MET A 151 -2.73 -2.65 -13.11
N LYS A 152 -2.86 -1.35 -13.41
CA LYS A 152 -2.24 -0.68 -14.57
C LYS A 152 -0.95 0.07 -14.22
N LEU A 153 -0.42 -0.10 -13.01
CA LEU A 153 0.79 0.61 -12.57
C LEU A 153 1.99 0.32 -13.48
N PRO A 154 2.71 1.35 -13.96
CA PRO A 154 3.99 1.17 -14.63
C PRO A 154 5.04 0.53 -13.71
N ARG A 155 6.02 -0.16 -14.29
CA ARG A 155 7.14 -0.74 -13.54
C ARG A 155 7.89 0.35 -12.78
N GLY A 156 8.27 0.05 -11.53
CA GLY A 156 8.94 1.01 -10.66
C GLY A 156 8.02 2.09 -10.10
N GLN A 157 6.71 1.92 -10.14
CA GLN A 157 5.77 2.79 -9.43
C GLN A 157 4.99 2.01 -8.38
N ALA A 158 4.62 2.69 -7.30
CA ALA A 158 3.85 2.13 -6.21
C ALA A 158 2.88 3.16 -5.62
N PHE A 159 1.84 2.69 -4.96
CA PHE A 159 1.11 3.48 -3.98
C PHE A 159 1.49 3.01 -2.58
N VAL A 160 1.66 3.95 -1.65
CA VAL A 160 1.97 3.64 -0.26
C VAL A 160 0.89 4.21 0.63
N LEU A 161 0.31 3.35 1.46
CA LEU A 161 -0.58 3.74 2.53
C LEU A 161 0.21 3.71 3.84
N MET A 162 0.37 4.85 4.49
CA MET A 162 1.05 5.00 5.78
C MET A 162 0.08 5.48 6.87
N GLU A 163 0.43 5.22 8.12
CA GLU A 163 -0.21 5.83 9.31
C GLU A 163 -1.74 5.71 9.35
N GLY A 164 -2.29 4.63 8.79
CA GLY A 164 -3.73 4.36 8.81
C GLY A 164 -4.57 5.21 7.85
N GLY A 165 -3.99 5.90 6.87
CA GLY A 165 -4.80 6.61 5.86
C GLY A 165 -4.07 7.55 4.89
N GLN A 166 -2.79 7.84 5.11
CA GLN A 166 -2.05 8.74 4.24
C GLN A 166 -1.58 8.01 2.98
N LEU A 167 -2.12 8.42 1.82
CA LEU A 167 -1.79 7.83 0.53
C LEU A 167 -0.71 8.64 -0.20
N TYR A 168 0.36 7.95 -0.60
CA TYR A 168 1.44 8.51 -1.39
C TYR A 168 1.58 7.76 -2.71
N LYS A 169 1.82 8.51 -3.79
CA LYS A 169 2.23 7.95 -5.08
C LYS A 169 3.75 8.02 -5.19
N LEU A 170 4.40 6.88 -5.34
CA LEU A 170 5.87 6.80 -5.41
C LEU A 170 6.34 6.28 -6.78
N ARG A 171 7.55 6.72 -7.14
CA ARG A 171 8.38 6.13 -8.18
C ARG A 171 9.65 5.61 -7.53
N LEU A 172 9.82 4.29 -7.52
CA LEU A 172 11.02 3.63 -7.01
C LEU A 172 12.19 3.90 -7.97
N PRO A 173 13.37 4.28 -7.45
CA PRO A 173 14.55 4.40 -8.28
C PRO A 173 14.88 3.03 -8.88
N LEU A 174 15.11 3.00 -10.18
CA LEU A 174 15.72 1.83 -10.82
C LEU A 174 17.22 1.90 -10.52
N SER A 175 17.82 0.75 -10.21
CA SER A 175 19.28 0.70 -10.07
C SER A 175 19.91 1.25 -11.34
N PRO A 176 20.76 2.29 -11.26
CA PRO A 176 21.48 2.76 -12.43
C PRO A 176 22.32 1.61 -12.99
N ALA A 177 22.56 1.63 -14.31
CA ALA A 177 23.38 0.61 -14.96
C ALA A 177 24.79 0.52 -14.34
N ASP A 178 25.27 1.64 -13.78
CA ASP A 178 26.59 1.79 -13.15
C ASP A 178 26.52 1.72 -11.61
N ALA A 179 25.43 1.18 -11.03
CA ALA A 179 25.37 0.97 -9.59
C ALA A 179 26.55 0.08 -9.14
N PRO A 180 27.22 0.41 -8.01
CA PRO A 180 28.24 -0.47 -7.47
C PRO A 180 27.64 -1.87 -7.32
N PRO A 181 28.40 -2.93 -7.66
CA PRO A 181 27.91 -4.29 -7.55
C PRO A 181 27.40 -4.52 -6.14
N LEU A 182 26.24 -5.15 -6.03
CA LEU A 182 25.75 -5.64 -4.75
C LEU A 182 26.86 -6.50 -4.12
N PRO A 183 27.09 -6.39 -2.80
CA PRO A 183 28.04 -7.25 -2.10
C PRO A 183 27.80 -8.71 -2.46
N THR A 184 28.88 -9.43 -2.78
CA THR A 184 28.81 -10.82 -3.25
C THR A 184 28.16 -11.75 -2.23
N ASP A 185 28.29 -11.42 -0.94
CA ASP A 185 27.67 -12.15 0.15
C ASP A 185 27.42 -11.25 1.38
N LEU A 186 26.74 -11.82 2.37
CA LEU A 186 26.47 -11.16 3.66
C LEU A 186 27.74 -10.92 4.48
N ALA A 187 28.82 -11.68 4.26
CA ALA A 187 30.07 -11.53 5.00
C ALA A 187 30.80 -10.26 4.56
N ALA A 188 30.73 -9.92 3.28
CA ALA A 188 31.24 -8.66 2.73
C ALA A 188 30.49 -7.44 3.30
N ILE A 189 29.20 -7.56 3.64
CA ILE A 189 28.42 -6.50 4.29
C ILE A 189 28.85 -6.30 5.75
N ALA A 190 29.22 -7.38 6.45
CA ALA A 190 29.59 -7.32 7.86
C ALA A 190 31.02 -6.79 8.12
N GLN A 191 31.82 -6.61 7.07
CA GLN A 191 33.20 -6.12 7.15
C GLN A 191 33.32 -4.61 6.89
N ASP A 192 32.25 -3.96 6.43
CA ASP A 192 32.09 -2.49 6.33
C ASP A 192 31.53 -1.90 7.64
#